data_AF-A0ABD6I7M0-F1
#
_entry.id   AF-A0ABD6I7M0-F1
#
_cell.length_a   1.000
_cell.length_b   1.000
_cell.length_c   1.000
_cell.angle_alpha   90.00
_cell.angle_beta   90.00
_cell.angle_gamma   90.00
#
_symmetry.space_group_name_H-M   'P 1'
#
loop_
_entity.id
_entity.type
_entity.pdbx_description
1 polymer ?
#
loop_
_entity_poly.entity_id
_entity_poly.type
_entity_poly.pdbx_seq_one_letter_code
_entity_poly.pdbx_strand_id
1 'polypeptide(L)'
;MAVLIVTDNYFYMQGLACVADDDCNIAWVDNIDNEYAHQQCQALSAEDYVIIHFAQIDKMLCSYQYYLSNSPAKVIVAPDAKFVSDVSDINNICFLSSDASVKTVASILKLKKFKARKRKLTVREEKIMSLMIIGNLLNDISEILGLSIKTVSLHKSNTSNKVGLLNNNNITMFALMRFILPASGADMILI
;
A
#
# COMPACT_ATOMS: atom_id res chain seq x y z
N MET A 1 13.69 -17.44 7.65
CA MET A 1 13.19 -16.08 7.38
C MET A 1 13.29 -15.85 5.88
N ALA A 2 12.25 -15.30 5.26
CA ALA A 2 12.09 -15.23 3.81
C ALA A 2 11.42 -13.92 3.38
N VAL A 3 11.57 -13.57 2.11
CA VAL A 3 10.80 -12.51 1.46
C VAL A 3 10.02 -13.14 0.32
N LEU A 4 8.70 -13.02 0.37
CA LEU A 4 7.82 -13.44 -0.71
C LEU A 4 7.50 -12.22 -1.58
N ILE A 5 7.84 -12.28 -2.86
CA ILE A 5 7.45 -11.25 -3.83
C ILE A 5 6.23 -11.75 -4.59
N VAL A 6 5.19 -10.92 -4.62
CA VAL A 6 3.91 -11.23 -5.27
C VAL A 6 3.70 -10.22 -6.38
N THR A 7 3.94 -10.64 -7.63
CA THR A 7 3.92 -9.76 -8.80
C THR A 7 3.81 -10.53 -10.11
N ASP A 8 3.05 -10.02 -11.07
CA ASP A 8 3.06 -10.51 -12.46
C ASP A 8 4.12 -9.81 -13.33
N ASN A 9 4.86 -8.85 -12.77
CA ASN A 9 5.88 -8.10 -13.49
C ASN A 9 7.27 -8.78 -13.40
N TYR A 10 7.67 -9.41 -14.50
CA TYR A 10 8.98 -10.06 -14.64
C TYR A 10 10.17 -9.10 -14.42
N PHE A 11 10.12 -7.88 -14.96
CA PHE A 11 11.22 -6.93 -14.82
C PHE A 11 11.38 -6.44 -13.39
N TYR A 12 10.26 -6.25 -12.68
CA TYR A 12 10.27 -5.95 -11.25
C TYR A 12 10.98 -7.06 -10.46
N MET A 13 10.63 -8.32 -10.73
CA MET A 13 11.29 -9.49 -10.13
C MET A 13 12.78 -9.55 -10.42
N GLN A 14 13.17 -9.39 -11.69
CA GLN A 14 14.58 -9.42 -12.09
C GLN A 14 15.37 -8.29 -11.41
N GLY A 15 14.79 -7.10 -11.32
CA GLY A 15 15.39 -5.98 -10.60
C GLY A 15 15.64 -6.31 -9.13
N LEU A 16 14.68 -6.93 -8.45
CA LEU A 16 14.85 -7.36 -7.06
C LEU A 16 15.87 -8.49 -6.92
N ALA A 17 15.88 -9.46 -7.83
CA ALA A 17 16.85 -10.55 -7.83
C ALA A 17 18.29 -10.04 -7.97
N CYS A 18 18.53 -9.01 -8.80
CA CYS A 18 19.85 -8.37 -8.92
C CYS A 18 20.31 -7.63 -7.65
N VAL A 19 19.37 -7.24 -6.79
CA VAL A 19 19.62 -6.50 -5.53
C VAL A 19 19.75 -7.46 -4.34
N ALA A 20 19.23 -8.67 -4.49
CA ALA A 20 19.34 -9.74 -3.51
C ALA A 20 20.78 -10.30 -3.52
N ASP A 21 21.34 -10.50 -2.33
CA ASP A 21 22.58 -11.27 -2.18
C ASP A 21 22.22 -12.76 -2.00
N ASP A 22 23.19 -13.67 -2.10
CA ASP A 22 23.00 -15.12 -1.98
C ASP A 22 22.33 -15.57 -0.66
N ASP A 23 22.42 -14.76 0.39
CA ASP A 23 21.80 -15.01 1.70
C ASP A 23 20.30 -14.63 1.77
N CYS A 24 19.73 -14.03 0.71
CA CYS A 24 18.34 -13.62 0.67
C CYS A 24 17.45 -14.77 0.18
N ASN A 25 16.63 -15.34 1.07
CA ASN A 25 15.63 -16.32 0.67
C ASN A 25 14.42 -15.61 0.04
N ILE A 26 14.40 -15.51 -1.30
CA ILE A 26 13.34 -14.87 -2.06
C ILE A 26 12.50 -15.93 -2.78
N ALA A 27 11.18 -15.90 -2.52
CA ALA A 27 10.19 -16.64 -3.29
C ALA A 27 9.38 -15.68 -4.18
N TRP A 28 8.84 -16.20 -5.28
CA TRP A 28 8.04 -15.41 -6.22
C TRP A 28 6.74 -16.10 -6.57
N VAL A 29 5.65 -15.35 -6.54
CA VAL A 29 4.31 -15.77 -6.92
C VAL A 29 3.71 -14.71 -7.86
N ASP A 30 3.09 -15.14 -8.95
CA ASP A 30 2.45 -14.26 -9.94
C ASP A 30 0.95 -14.08 -9.71
N ASN A 31 0.31 -15.01 -8.99
CA ASN A 31 -1.10 -14.96 -8.62
C ASN A 31 -1.38 -15.70 -7.30
N ILE A 32 -2.40 -15.25 -6.55
CA ILE A 32 -2.85 -15.88 -5.32
C ILE A 32 -3.65 -17.18 -5.53
N ASP A 33 -4.17 -17.44 -6.73
CA ASP A 33 -5.12 -18.56 -6.96
C ASP A 33 -4.45 -19.94 -7.09
N ASN A 34 -3.12 -20.05 -7.03
CA ASN A 34 -2.42 -21.32 -7.25
C ASN A 34 -1.97 -21.97 -5.93
N GLU A 35 -1.84 -23.31 -5.95
CA GLU A 35 -1.47 -24.08 -4.76
C GLU A 35 -0.10 -23.69 -4.20
N TYR A 36 0.83 -23.32 -5.09
CA TYR A 36 2.16 -22.86 -4.71
C TYR A 36 2.11 -21.58 -3.87
N ALA A 37 1.27 -20.61 -4.22
CA ALA A 37 1.06 -19.37 -3.46
C ALA A 37 0.56 -19.67 -2.05
N HIS A 38 -0.39 -20.60 -1.91
CA HIS A 38 -0.92 -21.02 -0.62
C HIS A 38 0.17 -21.68 0.24
N GLN A 39 0.99 -22.55 -0.34
CA GLN A 39 2.11 -23.19 0.36
C GLN A 39 3.14 -22.16 0.83
N GLN A 40 3.52 -21.21 -0.03
CA GLN A 40 4.43 -20.13 0.34
C GLN A 40 3.84 -19.25 1.45
N CYS A 41 2.55 -18.90 1.35
CA CYS A 41 1.83 -18.09 2.35
C CYS A 41 1.87 -18.75 3.75
N GLN A 42 1.61 -20.05 3.83
CA GLN A 42 1.60 -20.81 5.08
C GLN A 42 3.00 -20.98 5.70
N ALA A 43 4.05 -20.93 4.90
CA ALA A 43 5.43 -21.04 5.37
C ALA A 43 5.97 -19.74 6.02
N LEU A 44 5.25 -18.62 5.89
CA LEU A 44 5.68 -17.32 6.37
C LEU A 44 5.47 -17.13 7.89
N SER A 45 6.41 -16.44 8.50
CA SER A 45 6.42 -16.04 9.91
C SER A 45 6.28 -14.52 10.09
N ALA A 46 6.09 -14.04 11.33
CA ALA A 46 5.92 -12.63 11.64
C ALA A 46 7.16 -11.74 11.36
N GLU A 47 8.33 -12.36 11.18
CA GLU A 47 9.57 -11.66 10.84
C GLU A 47 9.85 -11.61 9.34
N ASP A 48 8.99 -12.25 8.54
CA ASP A 48 9.09 -12.27 7.09
C ASP A 48 8.34 -11.09 6.46
N TYR A 49 8.69 -10.77 5.22
CA TYR A 49 7.97 -9.75 4.44
C TYR A 49 7.30 -10.36 3.21
N VAL A 50 6.13 -9.80 2.89
CA VAL A 50 5.49 -9.99 1.58
C VAL A 50 5.56 -8.65 0.85
N ILE A 51 6.18 -8.60 -0.33
CA ILE A 51 6.20 -7.41 -1.18
C ILE A 51 5.25 -7.62 -2.34
N ILE A 52 4.20 -6.80 -2.41
CA ILE A 52 3.15 -6.92 -3.42
C ILE A 52 3.31 -5.81 -4.44
N HIS A 53 3.43 -6.18 -5.70
CA HIS A 53 3.54 -5.25 -6.81
C HIS A 53 2.71 -5.77 -8.00
N PHE A 54 1.82 -4.97 -8.54
CA PHE A 54 1.07 -5.29 -9.77
C PHE A 54 0.82 -4.01 -10.55
N ALA A 55 0.85 -4.08 -11.88
CA ALA A 55 0.44 -2.95 -12.71
C ALA A 55 -1.06 -2.62 -12.52
N GLN A 56 -1.87 -3.64 -12.23
CA GLN A 56 -3.30 -3.50 -11.97
C GLN A 56 -3.58 -3.39 -10.48
N ILE A 57 -4.26 -2.33 -10.08
CA ILE A 57 -4.52 -2.07 -8.66
C ILE A 57 -5.46 -3.08 -8.02
N ASP A 58 -6.44 -3.60 -8.75
CA ASP A 58 -7.39 -4.58 -8.20
C ASP A 58 -6.68 -5.87 -7.80
N LYS A 59 -5.74 -6.36 -8.62
CA LYS A 59 -4.89 -7.50 -8.28
C LYS A 59 -4.04 -7.23 -7.04
N MET A 60 -3.48 -6.03 -6.94
CA MET A 60 -2.70 -5.60 -5.77
C MET A 60 -3.56 -5.57 -4.51
N LEU A 61 -4.80 -5.09 -4.60
CA LEU A 61 -5.74 -5.03 -3.48
C LEU A 61 -6.17 -6.43 -3.04
N CYS A 62 -6.54 -7.31 -3.98
CA CYS A 62 -6.90 -8.69 -3.69
C CYS A 62 -5.73 -9.44 -3.04
N SER A 63 -4.51 -9.28 -3.57
CA SER A 63 -3.30 -9.89 -3.00
C SER A 63 -3.03 -9.34 -1.60
N TYR A 64 -3.14 -8.03 -1.41
CA TYR A 64 -2.95 -7.39 -0.11
C TYR A 64 -3.90 -7.94 0.94
N GLN A 65 -5.20 -8.02 0.63
CA GLN A 65 -6.20 -8.57 1.52
C GLN A 65 -5.93 -10.05 1.83
N TYR A 66 -5.61 -10.85 0.81
CA TYR A 66 -5.30 -12.26 0.97
C TYR A 66 -4.14 -12.48 1.96
N TYR A 67 -2.98 -11.85 1.74
CA TYR A 67 -1.83 -12.07 2.61
C TYR A 67 -2.00 -11.46 4.00
N LEU A 68 -2.72 -10.34 4.11
CA LEU A 68 -3.05 -9.75 5.41
C LEU A 68 -3.92 -10.68 6.27
N SER A 69 -4.85 -11.43 5.65
CA SER A 69 -5.76 -12.34 6.36
C SER A 69 -5.19 -13.73 6.59
N ASN A 70 -4.24 -14.19 5.77
CA ASN A 70 -3.79 -15.58 5.76
C ASN A 70 -2.32 -15.77 6.19
N SER A 71 -1.58 -14.69 6.46
CA SER A 71 -0.18 -14.75 6.86
C SER A 71 0.12 -13.82 8.04
N PRO A 72 0.98 -14.23 8.99
CA PRO A 72 1.49 -13.34 10.03
C PRO A 72 2.57 -12.36 9.53
N ALA A 73 3.06 -12.52 8.29
CA ALA A 73 4.14 -11.70 7.73
C ALA A 73 3.76 -10.23 7.56
N LYS A 74 4.78 -9.37 7.55
CA LYS A 74 4.61 -7.93 7.31
C LYS A 74 4.40 -7.70 5.82
N VAL A 75 3.21 -7.23 5.44
CA VAL A 75 2.87 -6.94 4.05
C VAL A 75 3.29 -5.52 3.67
N ILE A 76 4.03 -5.40 2.57
CA ILE A 76 4.48 -4.14 1.95
C ILE A 76 3.84 -4.05 0.57
N VAL A 77 3.15 -2.95 0.31
CA VAL A 77 2.53 -2.66 -0.99
C VAL A 77 3.46 -1.73 -1.78
N ALA A 78 3.87 -2.14 -2.97
CA ALA A 78 4.75 -1.38 -3.85
C ALA A 78 3.98 -0.92 -5.09
N PRO A 79 3.20 0.19 -5.00
CA PRO A 79 2.50 0.75 -6.14
C PRO A 79 3.44 1.52 -7.07
N ASP A 80 3.01 1.73 -8.31
CA ASP A 80 3.63 2.66 -9.26
C ASP A 80 3.34 4.13 -8.89
N ALA A 81 3.65 4.49 -7.65
CA ALA A 81 3.45 5.81 -7.08
C ALA A 81 4.72 6.30 -6.37
N LYS A 82 5.03 7.58 -6.57
CA LYS A 82 6.17 8.26 -5.93
C LYS A 82 5.73 8.92 -4.64
N PHE A 83 6.39 8.58 -3.55
CA PHE A 83 6.21 9.18 -2.25
C PHE A 83 7.42 10.04 -1.87
N VAL A 84 7.23 10.95 -0.90
CA VAL A 84 8.30 11.78 -0.33
C VAL A 84 9.40 10.95 0.36
N SER A 85 9.14 9.68 0.67
CA SER A 85 10.07 8.77 1.34
C SER A 85 9.99 7.38 0.74
N ASP A 86 11.14 6.70 0.61
CA ASP A 86 11.25 5.34 0.09
C ASP A 86 10.21 4.38 0.69
N VAL A 87 10.01 4.45 2.01
CA VAL A 87 8.99 3.66 2.70
C VAL A 87 8.08 4.58 3.53
N SER A 88 6.77 4.45 3.32
CA SER A 88 5.74 5.23 3.97
C SER A 88 4.79 4.29 4.72
N ASP A 89 4.59 4.51 6.01
CA ASP A 89 3.58 3.80 6.81
C ASP A 89 2.37 4.73 6.95
N ILE A 90 1.25 4.37 6.33
CA ILE A 90 0.03 5.19 6.30
C ILE A 90 -1.10 4.35 6.87
N ASN A 91 -1.63 4.76 8.02
CA ASN A 91 -2.65 4.01 8.75
C ASN A 91 -2.28 2.51 8.92
N ASN A 92 -1.02 2.23 9.29
CA ASN A 92 -0.46 0.88 9.47
C ASN A 92 -0.29 0.07 8.18
N ILE A 93 -0.39 0.69 7.01
CA ILE A 93 -0.06 0.08 5.72
C ILE A 93 1.31 0.57 5.28
N CYS A 94 2.22 -0.38 5.03
CA CYS A 94 3.56 -0.09 4.55
C CYS A 94 3.55 0.02 3.02
N PHE A 95 3.85 1.20 2.50
CA PHE A 95 4.01 1.48 1.08
C PHE A 95 5.48 1.66 0.72
N LEU A 96 5.92 0.97 -0.34
CA LEU A 96 7.23 1.17 -0.96
C LEU A 96 7.08 2.09 -2.18
N SER A 97 7.86 3.16 -2.23
CA SER A 97 7.85 4.10 -3.33
C SER A 97 8.42 3.49 -4.61
N SER A 98 7.84 3.83 -5.76
CA SER A 98 8.32 3.35 -7.07
C SER A 98 9.75 3.81 -7.40
N ASP A 99 10.23 4.86 -6.73
CA ASP A 99 11.58 5.41 -6.84
C ASP A 99 12.44 5.16 -5.58
N ALA A 100 12.05 4.19 -4.75
CA ALA A 100 12.81 3.81 -3.57
C ALA A 100 14.26 3.43 -3.94
N SER A 101 15.21 3.87 -3.12
CA SER A 101 16.62 3.59 -3.37
C SER A 101 16.94 2.09 -3.25
N VAL A 102 17.91 1.62 -4.06
CA VAL A 102 18.41 0.24 -4.01
C VAL A 102 18.87 -0.15 -2.60
N LYS A 103 19.46 0.79 -1.86
CA LYS A 103 19.88 0.57 -0.47
C LYS A 103 18.71 0.22 0.45
N THR A 104 17.58 0.92 0.30
CA THR A 104 16.38 0.66 1.09
C THR A 104 15.77 -0.70 0.72
N VAL A 105 15.65 -0.99 -0.57
CA VAL A 105 15.17 -2.29 -1.07
C VAL A 105 16.06 -3.43 -0.56
N ALA A 106 17.38 -3.32 -0.69
CA ALA A 106 18.33 -4.30 -0.16
C ALA A 106 18.21 -4.47 1.36
N SER A 107 17.88 -3.40 2.10
CA SER A 107 17.66 -3.49 3.55
C SER A 107 16.39 -4.28 3.87
N ILE A 108 15.31 -4.10 3.10
CA ILE A 108 14.07 -4.88 3.21
C ILE A 108 14.34 -6.35 2.88
N LEU A 109 15.03 -6.63 1.76
CA LEU A 109 15.35 -8.00 1.33
C LEU A 109 16.22 -8.75 2.35
N LYS A 110 17.17 -8.05 2.97
CA LYS A 110 18.03 -8.58 4.04
C LYS A 110 17.34 -8.61 5.41
N LEU A 111 16.03 -8.34 5.46
CA LEU A 111 15.20 -8.32 6.67
C LEU A 111 15.74 -7.39 7.76
N LYS A 112 16.49 -6.35 7.36
CA LYS A 112 17.04 -5.35 8.27
C LYS A 112 15.97 -4.32 8.59
N LYS A 113 16.06 -3.72 9.77
CA LYS A 113 15.20 -2.59 10.14
C LYS A 113 15.36 -1.48 9.11
N PHE A 114 14.27 -1.09 8.46
CA PHE A 114 14.19 0.09 7.62
C PHE A 114 13.39 1.18 8.31
N LYS A 115 13.60 2.43 7.87
CA LYS A 115 12.90 3.59 8.41
C LYS A 115 11.65 3.86 7.58
N ALA A 116 10.48 3.50 8.10
CA ALA A 116 9.21 3.92 7.53
C ALA A 116 8.79 5.29 8.09
N ARG A 117 8.36 6.20 7.21
CA ARG A 117 7.78 7.48 7.65
C ARG A 117 6.32 7.25 7.99
N LYS A 118 6.00 7.26 9.29
CA LYS A 118 4.63 7.12 9.79
C LYS A 118 3.80 8.35 9.51
N ARG A 119 2.61 8.14 8.97
CA ARG A 119 1.61 9.14 8.67
C ARG A 119 0.24 8.57 9.04
N LYS A 120 -0.64 9.42 9.55
CA LYS A 120 -1.99 9.00 9.95
C LYS A 120 -3.00 10.03 9.47
N LEU A 121 -4.07 9.56 8.86
CA LEU A 121 -5.19 10.42 8.50
C LEU A 121 -6.03 10.70 9.75
N THR A 122 -6.65 11.88 9.76
CA THR A 122 -7.65 12.21 10.78
C THR A 122 -8.99 11.60 10.37
N VAL A 123 -9.86 11.37 11.36
CA VAL A 123 -11.24 10.89 11.13
C VAL A 123 -11.97 11.73 10.07
N ARG A 124 -11.75 13.06 10.07
CA ARG A 124 -12.38 13.96 9.09
C ARG A 124 -11.82 13.78 7.67
N GLU A 125 -10.52 13.61 7.55
CA GLU A 125 -9.86 13.32 6.27
C GLU A 125 -10.34 11.97 5.70
N GLU A 126 -10.40 10.93 6.54
CA GLU A 126 -10.92 9.62 6.15
C GLU A 126 -12.39 9.69 5.72
N LYS A 127 -13.22 10.44 6.45
CA LYS A 127 -14.63 10.62 6.09
C LYS A 127 -14.83 11.35 4.77
N ILE A 128 -14.01 12.37 4.49
CA ILE A 128 -14.07 13.08 3.20
C ILE A 128 -13.59 12.16 2.08
N MET A 129 -12.47 11.46 2.26
CA MET A 129 -11.94 10.56 1.22
C MET A 129 -12.87 9.38 0.92
N SER A 130 -13.53 8.81 1.93
CA SER A 130 -14.53 7.75 1.73
C SER A 130 -15.72 8.23 0.89
N LEU A 131 -16.26 9.43 1.17
CA LEU A 131 -17.34 10.01 0.37
C LEU A 131 -16.90 10.31 -1.07
N MET A 132 -15.64 10.74 -1.27
CA MET A 132 -15.09 10.98 -2.60
C MET A 132 -14.93 9.70 -3.43
N ILE A 133 -14.51 8.59 -2.81
CA ILE A 133 -14.32 7.30 -3.51
C ILE A 133 -15.63 6.74 -4.04
N ILE A 134 -16.73 6.95 -3.31
CA ILE A 134 -18.07 6.54 -3.77
C ILE A 134 -18.70 7.56 -4.74
N GLY A 135 -17.97 8.60 -5.14
CA GLY A 135 -18.36 9.51 -6.23
C GLY A 135 -18.95 10.86 -5.82
N ASN A 136 -19.00 11.20 -4.52
CA ASN A 136 -19.50 12.52 -4.11
C ASN A 136 -18.53 13.64 -4.50
N LEU A 137 -19.08 14.75 -5.01
CA LEU A 137 -18.32 15.96 -5.29
C LEU A 137 -18.08 16.76 -4.00
N LEU A 138 -17.17 17.73 -4.05
CA LEU A 138 -16.87 18.57 -2.89
C LEU A 138 -18.10 19.35 -2.38
N ASN A 139 -19.02 19.70 -3.28
CA ASN A 139 -20.28 20.37 -2.92
C ASN A 139 -21.20 19.42 -2.17
N ASP A 140 -21.41 18.22 -2.69
CA ASP A 140 -22.25 17.20 -2.03
C ASP A 140 -21.69 16.87 -0.64
N ILE A 141 -20.37 16.70 -0.51
CA ILE A 141 -19.70 16.44 0.77
C ILE A 141 -19.86 17.62 1.73
N SER A 142 -19.79 18.84 1.23
CA SER A 142 -20.00 20.06 2.00
C SER A 142 -21.40 20.06 2.62
N GLU A 143 -22.41 19.70 1.85
CA GLU A 143 -23.80 19.58 2.31
C GLU A 143 -23.97 18.43 3.31
N ILE A 144 -23.50 17.22 2.96
CA ILE A 144 -23.58 16.01 3.80
C ILE A 144 -22.93 16.23 5.17
N LEU A 145 -21.80 16.93 5.22
CA LEU A 145 -21.04 17.12 6.46
C LEU A 145 -21.34 18.44 7.18
N GLY A 146 -22.20 19.31 6.62
CA GLY A 146 -22.48 20.64 7.16
C GLY A 146 -21.24 21.54 7.25
N LEU A 147 -20.31 21.41 6.30
CA LEU A 147 -19.07 22.18 6.24
C LEU A 147 -19.13 23.20 5.10
N SER A 148 -18.16 24.11 5.03
CA SER A 148 -17.95 24.90 3.82
C SER A 148 -17.16 24.11 2.79
N ILE A 149 -17.41 24.35 1.49
CA ILE A 149 -16.63 23.76 0.39
C ILE A 149 -15.13 24.03 0.57
N LYS A 150 -14.76 25.22 1.07
CA LYS A 150 -13.37 25.58 1.37
C LYS A 150 -12.75 24.67 2.43
N THR A 151 -13.50 24.34 3.47
CA THR A 151 -13.08 23.42 4.53
C THR A 151 -12.88 22.01 3.99
N VAL A 152 -13.81 21.51 3.17
CA VAL A 152 -13.69 20.18 2.53
C VAL A 152 -12.46 20.14 1.62
N SER A 153 -12.27 21.17 0.79
CA SER A 153 -11.09 21.29 -0.09
C SER A 153 -9.78 21.34 0.69
N LEU A 154 -9.76 22.03 1.83
CA LEU A 154 -8.58 22.08 2.70
C LEU A 154 -8.25 20.69 3.27
N HIS A 155 -9.24 19.95 3.76
CA HIS A 155 -9.04 18.58 4.23
C HIS A 155 -8.56 17.64 3.12
N LYS A 156 -9.09 17.77 1.89
CA LYS A 156 -8.59 17.02 0.72
C LYS A 156 -7.10 17.30 0.49
N SER A 157 -6.70 18.57 0.45
CA SER A 157 -5.30 18.98 0.25
C SER A 157 -4.39 18.47 1.38
N ASN A 158 -4.84 18.61 2.63
CA ASN A 158 -4.12 18.09 3.80
C ASN A 158 -3.96 16.57 3.73
N THR A 159 -4.96 15.84 3.26
CA THR A 159 -4.88 14.39 3.03
C THR A 159 -3.80 14.09 2.00
N SER A 160 -3.77 14.74 0.84
CA SER A 160 -2.73 14.54 -0.18
C SER A 160 -1.33 14.77 0.38
N ASN A 161 -1.15 15.87 1.12
CA ASN A 161 0.12 16.20 1.77
C ASN A 161 0.52 15.15 2.83
N LYS A 162 -0.46 14.60 3.55
CA LYS A 162 -0.26 13.53 4.54
C LYS A 162 -0.04 12.16 3.94
N VAL A 163 -0.57 11.83 2.77
CA VAL A 163 -0.16 10.58 2.10
C VAL A 163 1.28 10.74 1.60
N GLY A 164 1.65 11.97 1.22
CA GLY A 164 3.00 12.31 0.80
C GLY A 164 3.28 11.85 -0.63
N LEU A 165 2.26 11.84 -1.49
CA LEU A 165 2.40 11.57 -2.91
C LEU A 165 3.02 12.79 -3.61
N LEU A 166 4.03 12.55 -4.44
CA LEU A 166 4.65 13.58 -5.27
C LEU A 166 3.85 13.81 -6.56
N ASN A 167 3.27 12.74 -7.11
CA ASN A 167 2.43 12.79 -8.31
C ASN A 167 0.95 12.82 -7.90
N ASN A 168 0.49 13.97 -7.40
CA ASN A 168 -0.85 14.18 -6.83
C ASN A 168 -1.98 14.23 -7.90
N ASN A 169 -2.22 13.11 -8.58
CA ASN A 169 -3.46 12.95 -9.35
C ASN A 169 -4.54 12.27 -8.48
N ASN A 170 -5.80 12.61 -8.72
CA ASN A 170 -6.91 12.04 -7.92
C ASN A 170 -7.05 10.53 -8.12
N ILE A 171 -6.65 9.99 -9.28
CA ILE A 171 -6.80 8.56 -9.60
C ILE A 171 -5.91 7.73 -8.69
N THR A 172 -4.59 8.01 -8.65
CA THR A 172 -3.61 7.39 -7.75
C THR A 172 -3.98 7.59 -6.29
N MET A 173 -4.50 8.76 -5.94
CA MET A 173 -4.97 9.01 -4.58
C MET A 173 -6.15 8.10 -4.20
N PHE A 174 -7.19 8.02 -5.02
CA PHE A 174 -8.35 7.15 -4.76
C PHE A 174 -7.98 5.68 -4.77
N ALA A 175 -7.11 5.29 -5.69
CA ALA A 175 -6.45 3.99 -5.74
C ALA A 175 -5.86 3.60 -4.38
N LEU A 176 -4.99 4.45 -3.83
CA LEU A 176 -4.33 4.17 -2.54
C LEU A 176 -5.31 4.20 -1.37
N MET A 177 -6.35 5.04 -1.43
CA MET A 177 -7.35 5.08 -0.37
C MET A 177 -8.16 3.78 -0.23
N ARG A 178 -8.27 2.98 -1.30
CA ARG A 178 -8.89 1.64 -1.22
C ARG A 178 -8.10 0.69 -0.30
N PHE A 179 -6.81 0.94 -0.10
CA PHE A 179 -6.01 0.26 0.93
C PHE A 179 -6.17 0.95 2.29
N ILE A 180 -5.95 2.27 2.33
CA ILE A 180 -5.76 3.05 3.57
C ILE A 180 -7.02 3.12 4.44
N LEU A 181 -8.20 3.24 3.82
CA LEU A 181 -9.44 3.47 4.57
C LEU A 181 -9.97 2.21 5.27
N PRO A 182 -10.00 1.02 4.64
CA PRO A 182 -10.35 -0.21 5.37
C PRO A 182 -9.43 -0.49 6.57
N ALA A 183 -8.15 -0.14 6.47
CA ALA A 183 -7.19 -0.34 7.58
C ALA A 183 -7.38 0.63 8.75
N SER A 184 -8.13 1.73 8.59
CA SER A 184 -8.33 2.70 9.67
C SER A 184 -9.36 2.26 10.72
N GLY A 185 -10.05 1.12 10.49
CA GLY A 185 -11.10 0.60 11.37
C GLY A 185 -12.42 1.36 11.26
N ALA A 186 -12.56 2.26 10.28
CA ALA A 186 -13.86 2.82 9.94
C ALA A 186 -14.67 1.74 9.21
N ASP A 187 -15.83 1.37 9.77
CA ASP A 187 -16.81 0.49 9.12
C ASP A 187 -17.12 1.03 7.71
N MET A 188 -16.43 0.48 6.71
CA MET A 188 -16.72 0.74 5.32
C MET A 188 -17.72 -0.32 4.86
N ILE A 189 -18.89 0.16 4.45
CA ILE A 189 -19.79 -0.59 3.59
C ILE A 189 -19.01 -0.88 2.31
N LEU A 190 -18.45 -2.09 2.22
CA LEU A 190 -17.90 -2.65 1.00
C LEU A 190 -19.05 -2.73 -0.02
N ILE A 191 -18.91 -2.03 -1.13
CA ILE A 191 -19.62 -2.32 -2.38
C ILE A 191 -18.67 -3.17 -3.22
#